data_AF-A0A0F9NKN4-F1
#
_entry.id   AF-A0A0F9NKN4-F1
#
_cell.length_a   1.000
_cell.length_b   1.000
_cell.length_c   1.000
_cell.angle_alpha   90.00
_cell.angle_beta   90.00
_cell.angle_gamma   90.00
#
_symmetry.space_group_name_H-M   'P 1'
#
loop_
_entity.id
_entity.type
_entity.pdbx_description
1 polymer ?
#
loop_
_entity_poly.entity_id
_entity_poly.type
_entity_poly.pdbx_seq_one_letter_code
_entity_poly.pdbx_strand_id
1 'polypeptide(L)'
;MTRPNLPKEMTFLMIVNNDDVARFAYESGVTRLFVDLEYMGKDVRQKGLDTWKSRQTMQDVTRIREAVPEGHLLVRINPLHENTASELGEV
;
A
#
# COMPACT_ATOMS: atom_id res chain seq x y z
N MET A 1 12.09 22.14 -26.21
CA MET A 1 12.35 20.81 -25.60
C MET A 1 11.07 19.99 -25.65
N THR A 2 10.93 19.10 -26.62
CA THR A 2 9.86 18.09 -26.64
C THR A 2 10.25 17.01 -25.62
N ARG A 3 9.38 16.71 -24.64
CA ARG A 3 9.58 15.60 -23.69
C ARG A 3 9.05 14.32 -24.34
N PRO A 4 9.89 13.47 -24.95
CA PRO A 4 9.41 12.23 -25.54
C PRO A 4 9.19 11.23 -24.40
N ASN A 5 8.08 10.48 -24.42
CA ASN A 5 7.71 9.46 -23.43
C ASN A 5 7.11 9.94 -22.10
N LEU A 6 6.20 10.93 -22.13
CA LEU A 6 5.25 11.04 -21.02
C LEU A 6 4.23 9.87 -21.10
N PRO A 7 3.82 9.30 -19.95
CA PRO A 7 2.75 8.31 -19.92
C PRO A 7 1.50 8.85 -20.62
N LYS A 8 0.87 8.00 -21.44
CA LYS A 8 -0.38 8.37 -22.13
C LYS A 8 -1.60 8.29 -21.22
N GLU A 9 -1.48 7.58 -20.10
CA GLU A 9 -2.55 7.35 -19.13
C GLU A 9 -2.03 7.51 -17.70
N MET A 10 -2.95 7.81 -16.78
CA MET A 10 -2.65 7.90 -15.35
C MET A 10 -2.71 6.51 -14.72
N THR A 11 -1.66 6.13 -14.00
CA THR A 11 -1.68 4.94 -13.14
C THR A 11 -2.10 5.35 -11.74
N PHE A 12 -3.21 4.79 -11.26
CA PHE A 12 -3.70 5.05 -9.91
C PHE A 12 -3.27 3.95 -8.95
N LEU A 13 -2.83 4.37 -7.78
CA LEU A 13 -2.55 3.51 -6.63
C LEU A 13 -3.35 4.04 -5.45
N MET A 14 -3.95 3.14 -4.68
CA MET A 14 -4.76 3.53 -3.53
C MET A 14 -4.39 2.71 -2.29
N ILE A 15 -4.10 3.41 -1.19
CA ILE A 15 -3.99 2.79 0.13
C ILE A 15 -5.41 2.52 0.63
N VAL A 16 -5.69 1.27 0.97
CA VAL A 16 -7.03 0.81 1.36
C VAL A 16 -6.99 0.08 2.69
N ASN A 17 -7.99 0.33 3.54
CA ASN A 17 -8.16 -0.29 4.85
C ASN A 17 -9.58 -0.85 5.06
N ASN A 18 -10.39 -0.87 4.00
CA ASN A 18 -11.74 -1.42 3.99
C ASN A 18 -11.90 -2.23 2.69
N ASP A 19 -12.46 -3.42 2.84
CA ASP A 19 -12.67 -4.43 1.81
C ASP A 19 -13.67 -3.99 0.73
N ASP A 20 -14.76 -3.33 1.11
CA ASP A 20 -15.72 -2.78 0.14
C ASP A 20 -15.11 -1.64 -0.67
N VAL A 21 -14.34 -0.75 -0.02
CA VAL A 21 -13.62 0.32 -0.71
C VAL A 21 -12.54 -0.25 -1.64
N ALA A 22 -11.83 -1.29 -1.22
CA ALA A 22 -10.83 -1.96 -2.04
C ALA A 22 -11.43 -2.57 -3.31
N ARG A 23 -12.55 -3.28 -3.17
CA ARG A 23 -13.30 -3.84 -4.29
C ARG A 23 -13.81 -2.76 -5.24
N PHE A 24 -14.43 -1.72 -4.70
CA PHE A 24 -14.89 -0.58 -5.48
C PHE A 24 -13.76 0.10 -6.27
N ALA A 25 -12.61 0.33 -5.62
CA ALA A 25 -11.45 0.95 -6.24
C ALA A 25 -10.90 0.08 -7.41
N TYR A 26 -10.79 -1.24 -7.19
CA TYR A 26 -10.36 -2.18 -8.22
C TYR A 26 -11.31 -2.20 -9.42
N GLU A 27 -12.61 -2.32 -9.18
CA GLU A 27 -13.65 -2.31 -10.23
C GLU A 27 -13.69 -0.99 -10.99
N SER A 28 -13.29 0.11 -10.35
CA SER A 28 -13.18 1.43 -10.97
C SER A 28 -11.88 1.64 -11.77
N GLY A 29 -11.00 0.64 -11.87
CA GLY A 29 -9.78 0.68 -12.67
C GLY A 29 -8.53 1.18 -11.93
N VAL A 30 -8.54 1.23 -10.59
CA VAL A 30 -7.31 1.49 -9.82
C VAL A 30 -6.32 0.35 -10.07
N THR A 31 -5.12 0.70 -10.54
CA THR A 31 -4.14 -0.28 -11.01
C THR A 31 -3.55 -1.12 -9.89
N ARG A 32 -3.31 -0.53 -8.71
CA ARG A 32 -2.77 -1.24 -7.55
C ARG A 32 -3.43 -0.79 -6.26
N LEU A 33 -3.83 -1.77 -5.47
CA LEU A 33 -4.22 -1.56 -4.09
C LEU A 33 -2.98 -1.66 -3.20
N PHE A 34 -2.97 -0.93 -2.11
CA PHE A 34 -1.80 -0.79 -1.25
C PHE A 34 -2.17 -1.01 0.22
N VAL A 35 -1.39 -1.83 0.91
CA VAL A 35 -1.42 -1.99 2.38
C VAL A 35 -0.05 -1.64 2.94
N ASP A 36 -0.02 -0.72 3.91
CA ASP A 36 1.20 -0.13 4.45
C ASP A 36 1.49 -0.66 5.85
N LEU A 37 2.37 -1.65 5.98
CA LEU A 37 2.80 -2.21 7.27
C LEU A 37 3.99 -1.47 7.88
N GLU A 38 4.60 -0.51 7.16
CA GLU A 38 5.72 0.25 7.69
C GLU A 38 5.29 1.03 8.96
N TYR A 39 6.08 0.97 10.01
CA TYR A 39 5.89 1.79 11.22
C TYR A 39 7.21 2.36 11.76
N MET A 40 8.36 1.74 11.46
CA MET A 40 9.65 2.17 11.98
C MET A 40 10.02 3.59 11.56
N GLY A 41 10.29 4.44 12.56
CA GLY A 41 10.70 5.83 12.35
C GLY A 41 9.61 6.76 11.84
N LYS A 42 8.37 6.29 11.62
CA LYS A 42 7.26 7.14 11.16
C LYS A 42 6.95 8.25 12.16
N ASP A 43 6.92 7.94 13.45
CA ASP A 43 6.63 8.93 14.49
C ASP A 43 7.66 10.06 14.58
N VAL A 44 8.93 9.74 14.28
CA VAL A 44 10.01 10.73 14.25
C VAL A 44 9.92 11.58 12.98
N ARG A 45 9.73 10.94 11.81
CA ARG A 45 9.66 11.62 10.51
C ARG A 45 8.39 12.47 10.33
N GLN A 46 7.29 12.06 10.95
CA GLN A 46 5.98 12.72 10.84
C GLN A 46 5.61 13.51 12.10
N LYS A 47 6.59 13.81 12.96
CA LYS A 47 6.33 14.56 14.20
C LYS A 47 5.79 15.94 13.88
N GLY A 48 4.62 16.28 14.44
CA GLY A 48 3.99 17.59 14.27
C GLY A 48 3.27 17.78 12.92
N LEU A 49 3.13 16.73 12.11
CA LEU A 49 2.33 16.74 10.89
C LEU A 49 1.02 16.01 11.13
N ASP A 50 -0.09 16.54 10.61
CA ASP A 50 -1.39 15.88 10.60
C ASP A 50 -1.47 14.88 9.43
N THR A 51 -0.55 13.91 9.43
CA THR A 51 -0.41 12.90 8.39
C THR A 51 -0.91 11.54 8.86
N TRP A 52 -1.47 10.77 7.93
CA TRP A 52 -1.86 9.38 8.19
C TRP A 52 -0.65 8.56 8.64
N LYS A 53 -0.70 8.10 9.89
CA LYS A 53 0.22 7.11 10.46
C LYS A 53 -0.40 5.75 10.27
N SER A 54 0.16 4.93 9.38
CA SER A 54 -0.39 3.61 9.14
C SER A 54 -0.43 2.78 10.43
N ARG A 55 -1.58 2.16 10.67
CA ARG A 55 -1.83 1.18 11.75
C ARG A 55 -2.24 -0.17 11.17
N GLN A 56 -1.96 -0.38 9.88
CA GLN A 56 -2.35 -1.59 9.20
C GLN A 56 -1.51 -2.77 9.67
N THR A 57 -2.13 -3.93 9.61
CA THR A 57 -1.65 -5.20 10.16
C THR A 57 -1.67 -6.27 9.07
N MET A 58 -1.08 -7.43 9.36
CA MET A 58 -1.18 -8.58 8.46
C MET A 58 -2.63 -9.01 8.20
N GLN A 59 -3.53 -8.83 9.18
CA GLN A 59 -4.95 -9.08 9.00
C GLN A 59 -5.58 -8.18 7.93
N ASP A 60 -5.09 -6.95 7.78
CA ASP A 60 -5.52 -6.07 6.69
C ASP A 60 -5.04 -6.59 5.33
N VAL A 61 -3.82 -7.12 5.23
CA VAL A 61 -3.33 -7.77 3.99
C VAL A 61 -4.25 -8.92 3.60
N THR A 62 -4.53 -9.84 4.53
CA THR A 62 -5.43 -10.98 4.30
C THR A 62 -6.81 -10.52 3.85
N ARG A 63 -7.43 -9.60 4.61
CA ARG A 63 -8.78 -9.10 4.31
C ARG A 63 -8.86 -8.43 2.94
N ILE A 64 -7.89 -7.60 2.56
CA ILE A 64 -7.88 -6.93 1.25
C ILE A 64 -7.59 -7.94 0.12
N ARG A 65 -6.69 -8.90 0.35
CA ARG A 65 -6.41 -9.98 -0.61
C ARG A 65 -7.67 -10.80 -0.90
N GLU A 66 -8.42 -11.17 0.12
CA GLU A 66 -9.67 -11.93 0.00
C GLU A 66 -10.77 -11.15 -0.71
N ALA A 67 -10.87 -9.84 -0.46
CA ALA A 67 -11.88 -8.98 -1.10
C ALA A 67 -11.65 -8.80 -2.60
N VAL A 68 -10.39 -8.81 -3.04
CA VAL A 68 -10.01 -8.53 -4.44
C VAL A 68 -8.96 -9.54 -4.92
N PRO A 69 -9.27 -10.84 -5.07
CA PRO A 69 -8.28 -11.91 -5.31
C PRO A 69 -7.51 -11.81 -6.65
N GLU A 70 -8.09 -11.14 -7.64
CA GLU A 70 -7.47 -10.90 -8.96
C GLU A 70 -6.65 -9.60 -9.01
N GLY A 71 -6.84 -8.72 -8.01
CA GLY A 71 -6.20 -7.41 -7.99
C GLY A 71 -4.71 -7.47 -7.65
N HIS A 72 -3.96 -6.47 -8.13
CA HIS A 72 -2.57 -6.28 -7.71
C HIS A 72 -2.55 -5.63 -6.32
N LEU A 73 -2.13 -6.39 -5.31
CA LEU A 73 -1.92 -5.90 -3.95
C LEU A 73 -0.44 -5.65 -3.70
N LEU A 74 -0.08 -4.41 -3.44
CA LEU A 74 1.25 -4.00 -3.01
C LEU A 74 1.27 -3.89 -1.47
N VAL A 75 2.12 -4.68 -0.83
CA VAL A 75 2.36 -4.60 0.61
C VAL A 75 3.70 -3.93 0.86
N ARG A 76 3.74 -2.89 1.68
CA ARG A 76 4.98 -2.24 2.11
C ARG A 76 5.34 -2.66 3.52
N ILE A 77 6.52 -3.25 3.68
CA ILE A 77 7.16 -3.54 4.97
C ILE A 77 8.11 -2.41 5.39
N ASN A 78 8.78 -2.57 6.53
CA ASN A 78 9.72 -1.56 7.00
C ASN A 78 10.96 -1.44 6.08
N PRO A 79 11.69 -0.30 6.12
CA PRO A 79 13.00 -0.21 5.51
C PRO A 79 13.92 -1.34 6.00
N LEU A 80 14.89 -1.73 5.14
CA LEU A 80 15.80 -2.84 5.44
C LEU A 80 16.42 -2.71 6.84
N HIS A 81 16.24 -3.76 7.64
CA HIS A 81 16.74 -3.90 9.00
C HIS A 81 16.96 -5.38 9.35
N GLU A 82 17.43 -5.65 10.56
CA GLU A 82 17.82 -7.00 11.02
C GLU A 82 16.70 -8.03 10.88
N ASN A 83 15.45 -7.65 11.19
CA ASN A 83 14.26 -8.51 11.07
C ASN A 83 13.62 -8.56 9.67
N THR A 84 14.20 -7.96 8.61
CA THR A 84 13.53 -7.88 7.30
C THR A 84 13.19 -9.26 6.72
N ALA A 85 14.04 -10.26 6.95
CA ALA A 85 13.78 -11.61 6.47
C ALA A 85 12.50 -12.23 7.09
N SER A 86 12.21 -11.90 8.36
CA SER A 86 10.96 -12.34 9.02
C SER A 86 9.76 -11.64 8.41
N GLU A 87 9.83 -10.32 8.23
CA GLU A 87 8.73 -9.53 7.64
C GLU A 87 8.39 -10.00 6.22
N LEU A 88 9.40 -10.37 5.42
CA LEU A 88 9.19 -10.94 4.09
C LEU A 88 8.58 -12.35 4.12
N GLY A 89 8.82 -13.14 5.17
CA GLY A 89 8.23 -14.47 5.31
C GLY A 89 6.79 -14.45 5.82
N GLU A 90 6.38 -13.34 6.45
CA GLU A 90 5.03 -13.14 6.95
C GLU A 90 4.05 -12.63 5.89
N VAL A 91 4.55 -11.95 4.85
CA VAL A 91 3.78 -11.37 3.72
C VAL A 91 3.66 -12.35 2.55
#